data_AF-A0A1B8DPY7-F1
#
_entry.id   AF-A0A1B8DPY7-F1
#
_cell.length_a   1.000
_cell.length_b   1.000
_cell.length_c   1.000
_cell.angle_alpha   90.00
_cell.angle_beta   90.00
_cell.angle_gamma   90.00
#
_symmetry.space_group_name_H-M   'P 1'
#
loop_
_entity.id
_entity.type
_entity.pdbx_description
1 polymer ?
#
loop_
_entity_poly.entity_id
_entity_poly.type
_entity_poly.pdbx_seq_one_letter_code
_entity_poly.pdbx_strand_id
1 'polypeptide(L)' 'MPQPNNLQSIQKEGRMALALQAYKQGQFSSLRAAAGAYDVPESTLRTRVKGV' A
#
# COMPACT_ATOMS: atom_id res chain seq x y z
N MET A 1 -22.23 13.51 13.62
CA MET A 1 -20.78 13.48 13.81
C MET A 1 -20.15 12.83 12.58
N PRO A 2 -19.51 13.55 11.66
CA PRO A 2 -18.80 12.92 10.55
C PRO A 2 -17.51 12.30 11.11
N GLN A 3 -17.35 11.02 10.87
CA GLN A 3 -16.24 10.20 11.34
C GLN A 3 -15.00 10.58 10.51
N PRO A 4 -13.91 11.10 11.11
CA PRO A 4 -12.71 11.52 10.37
C PRO A 4 -11.88 10.33 9.81
N ASN A 5 -12.45 9.13 9.77
CA ASN A 5 -11.75 7.89 9.42
C ASN A 5 -11.63 7.64 7.91
N ASN A 6 -12.45 8.30 7.07
CA ASN A 6 -12.45 8.02 5.63
C ASN A 6 -11.23 8.62 4.90
N LEU A 7 -10.79 9.83 5.26
CA LEU A 7 -9.67 10.49 4.57
C LEU A 7 -8.35 9.73 4.78
N GLN A 8 -8.13 9.22 6.00
CA GLN A 8 -6.95 8.41 6.29
C GLN A 8 -7.00 7.07 5.55
N SER A 9 -8.17 6.44 5.46
CA SER A 9 -8.35 5.20 4.69
C SER A 9 -8.14 5.43 3.19
N ILE A 10 -8.72 6.49 2.61
CA ILE A 10 -8.54 6.84 1.19
C ILE A 10 -7.07 7.10 0.86
N GLN A 11 -6.36 7.86 1.70
CA GLN A 11 -4.93 8.11 1.50
C GLN A 11 -4.08 6.85 1.65
N LYS A 12 -4.42 5.97 2.60
CA LYS A 12 -3.75 4.67 2.77
C LYS A 12 -3.97 3.76 1.58
N GLU A 13 -5.19 3.73 1.03
CA GLU A 13 -5.52 2.93 -0.15
C GLU A 13 -4.83 3.45 -1.42
N GLY A 14 -4.74 4.77 -1.59
CA GLY A 14 -3.99 5.38 -2.69
C GLY A 14 -2.50 5.02 -2.65
N ARG A 15 -1.86 5.10 -1.48
CA ARG A 15 -0.45 4.70 -1.31
C ARG A 15 -0.24 3.20 -1.53
N MET A 16 -1.17 2.36 -1.07
CA MET A 16 -1.10 0.92 -1.32
C MET A 16 -1.21 0.60 -2.81
N ALA A 17 -2.15 1.22 -3.53
CA ALA A 17 -2.29 1.03 -4.97
C ALA A 17 -1.02 1.44 -5.72
N LEU A 18 -0.42 2.58 -5.35
CA LEU A 18 0.86 3.04 -5.91
C LEU A 18 2.00 2.05 -5.63
N ALA A 19 2.13 1.56 -4.40
CA ALA A 19 3.16 0.60 -4.03
C ALA A 19 3.00 -0.74 -4.77
N LEU A 20 1.76 -1.22 -4.92
CA LEU A 20 1.44 -2.43 -5.68
C LEU A 20 1.74 -2.26 -7.16
N GLN A 21 1.43 -1.09 -7.72
CA GLN A 21 1.71 -0.76 -9.11
C GLN A 21 3.23 -0.65 -9.36
N ALA A 22 3.98 0.01 -8.48
CA ALA A 22 5.43 0.09 -8.57
C ALA A 22 6.11 -1.29 -8.45
N TYR A 23 5.59 -2.15 -7.57
CA TYR A 23 6.03 -3.55 -7.47
C TYR A 23 5.72 -4.32 -8.77
N LYS A 24 4.51 -4.19 -9.31
CA LYS A 24 4.13 -4.82 -10.60
C LYS A 24 4.93 -4.29 -11.79
N GLN A 25 5.31 -3.01 -11.78
CA GLN A 25 6.18 -2.41 -12.80
C GLN A 25 7.64 -2.86 -12.68
N GLY A 26 8.00 -3.62 -11.63
CA GLY A 26 9.37 -4.05 -11.39
C GLY A 26 10.29 -2.93 -10.90
N GLN A 27 9.74 -1.77 -10.47
CA GLN A 27 10.52 -0.69 -9.87
C GLN A 27 11.16 -1.11 -8.55
N PHE A 28 10.55 -2.07 -7.86
CA PHE A 28 11.06 -2.64 -6.62
C PHE A 28 11.20 -4.15 -6.75
N SER A 29 12.41 -4.65 -6.56
CA SER A 29 12.70 -6.10 -6.56
C SER A 29 12.14 -6.81 -5.32
N SER A 30 11.71 -6.05 -4.31
CA SER A 30 11.13 -6.60 -3.09
C SER A 30 9.91 -5.80 -2.64
N LEU A 31 8.91 -6.53 -2.15
CA LEU A 31 7.70 -5.94 -1.59
C LEU A 31 8.02 -5.05 -0.38
N ARG A 32 9.08 -5.37 0.36
CA ARG A 32 9.57 -4.60 1.50
C ARG A 32 10.20 -3.26 1.10
N ALA A 33 10.91 -3.20 -0.03
CA ALA A 33 11.42 -1.94 -0.57
C ALA A 33 10.28 -1.03 -1.06
N ALA A 34 9.28 -1.60 -1.74
CA ALA A 34 8.07 -0.85 -2.10
C ALA A 34 7.32 -0.38 -0.84
N ALA A 35 7.18 -1.22 0.18
CA ALA A 35 6.51 -0.86 1.43
C ALA A 35 7.21 0.31 2.14
N GLY A 36 8.54 0.29 2.23
CA GLY A 36 9.33 1.37 2.80
C GLY A 36 9.27 2.65 1.97
N ALA A 37 9.31 2.55 0.63
CA ALA A 37 9.28 3.72 -0.26
C ALA A 37 7.95 4.50 -0.20
N TYR A 38 6.83 3.79 0.02
CA TYR A 38 5.50 4.40 0.09
C TYR A 38 4.97 4.58 1.53
N ASP A 39 5.81 4.30 2.53
CA ASP A 39 5.47 4.36 3.96
C ASP A 39 4.15 3.61 4.27
N VAL A 40 4.04 2.41 3.72
CA VAL A 40 2.90 1.51 3.93
C VAL A 40 3.34 0.25 4.67
N PRO A 41 2.51 -0.32 5.56
CA PRO A 41 2.89 -1.53 6.28
C PRO A 41 3.05 -2.71 5.31
N GLU A 42 4.19 -3.39 5.37
CA GLU A 42 4.47 -4.58 4.56
C GLU A 42 3.38 -5.65 4.75
N SER A 43 2.89 -5.82 5.99
CA SER A 43 1.78 -6.73 6.31
C SER A 43 0.54 -6.43 5.48
N THR A 44 0.17 -5.15 5.32
CA THR A 44 -1.00 -4.76 4.55
C THR A 44 -0.79 -4.94 3.05
N LEU A 45 0.40 -4.63 2.55
CA LEU A 45 0.77 -4.90 1.16
C LEU A 45 0.76 -6.41 0.85
N ARG A 46 1.29 -7.24 1.75
CA ARG A 46 1.29 -8.70 1.62
C ARG A 46 -0.12 -9.26 1.57
N THR A 47 -1.01 -8.83 2.45
CA THR A 47 -2.42 -9.25 2.42
C THR A 47 -3.06 -8.88 1.08
N ARG A 48 -2.82 -7.66 0.59
CA ARG A 48 -3.36 -7.18 -0.71
C ARG A 48 -2.77 -7.90 -1.93
N VAL A 49 -1.48 -8.25 -1.92
CA VAL A 49 -0.86 -9.05 -2.98
C VAL A 49 -1.33 -10.50 -2.93
N LYS A 50 -1.55 -11.05 -1.74
CA LYS A 50 -1.97 -12.44 -1.53
C LYS A 50 -3.47 -12.66 -1.73
N GLY A 51 -4.26 -11.58 -1.77
CA GLY A 51 -5.69 -11.61 -2.13
C GLY A 51 -6.60 -12.31 -1.12
N VAL A 52 -6.25 -12.31 0.17
CA VAL A 52 -7.09 -12.83 1.26
C VAL A 52 -8.02 -11.75 1.78
#